data_AF-A0A8K1C745-F1
#
_entry.id   AF-A0A8K1C745-F1
#
_cell.length_a   1.000
_cell.length_b   1.000
_cell.length_c   1.000
_cell.angle_alpha   90.00
_cell.angle_beta   90.00
_cell.angle_gamma   90.00
#
_symmetry.space_group_name_H-M   'P 1'
#
loop_
_entity.id
_entity.type
_entity.pdbx_description
1 polymer ?
#
loop_
_entity_poly.entity_id
_entity_poly.type
_entity_poly.pdbx_seq_one_letter_code
_entity_poly.pdbx_strand_id
1 'polypeptide(L)'
;MHYAAAHGRLDRVKWLHANTTEQCRYDTMAVAARNGHGDVVRWLQHNRPESHKSMTHRIMDFAASRGFLEVVQVLHEERKEGCTTIAMDGAAGIGHLQVVQYLHAHRKEGCTPAAFDTAAANGHLAVVEWLHEYRSESGTKAASFGAAVNGHVEVVRFLLNHRDSGYVDEGIRLAIPNLLVKGDSVVLPLLLTDCPELFPLFSMAMAAENGHLDVIKLLHPTRPREDIEEALVRGAKNYPAIVDYLLENDKFSTPVLKSAVDRARTLAVSVKLHQHILPEANTVNVFGLAPSPKPCSRARRKAKKPMLLARRQQFACT
;
A
#
# COMPACT_ATOMS: atom_id res chain seq x y z
N MET A 1 -30.14 -36.74 -11.75
CA MET A 1 -28.71 -36.72 -12.17
C MET A 1 -28.02 -35.37 -11.97
N HIS A 2 -28.60 -34.26 -12.43
CA HIS A 2 -28.00 -32.90 -12.40
C HIS A 2 -27.41 -32.48 -11.04
N TYR A 3 -28.17 -32.61 -9.94
CA TYR A 3 -27.69 -32.25 -8.61
C TYR A 3 -26.50 -33.10 -8.13
N ALA A 4 -26.46 -34.39 -8.46
CA ALA A 4 -25.34 -35.25 -8.09
C ALA A 4 -24.06 -34.83 -8.82
N ALA A 5 -24.18 -34.45 -10.09
CA ALA A 5 -23.07 -33.95 -10.90
C ALA A 5 -22.56 -32.59 -10.41
N ALA A 6 -23.47 -31.68 -10.05
CA ALA A 6 -23.13 -30.36 -9.52
C ALA A 6 -22.38 -30.40 -8.17
N HIS A 7 -22.39 -31.53 -7.46
CA HIS A 7 -21.71 -31.73 -6.17
C HIS A 7 -20.66 -32.86 -6.23
N GLY A 8 -20.22 -33.27 -7.42
CA GLY A 8 -19.12 -34.22 -7.58
C GLY A 8 -19.41 -35.63 -7.09
N ARG A 9 -20.68 -36.02 -6.98
CA ARG A 9 -21.09 -37.33 -6.45
C ARG A 9 -21.07 -38.37 -7.59
N LEU A 10 -19.89 -38.71 -8.11
CA LEU A 10 -19.74 -39.63 -9.25
C LEU A 10 -20.46 -40.97 -9.03
N ASP A 11 -20.40 -41.56 -7.83
CA ASP A 11 -21.10 -42.81 -7.53
C ASP A 11 -22.61 -42.68 -7.69
N ARG A 12 -23.18 -41.54 -7.27
CA ARG A 12 -24.60 -41.26 -7.44
C ARG A 12 -24.94 -41.00 -8.90
N VAL A 13 -24.04 -40.36 -9.66
CA VAL A 13 -24.20 -40.16 -11.11
C VAL A 13 -24.25 -41.53 -11.83
N LYS A 14 -23.29 -42.42 -11.53
CA LYS A 14 -23.25 -43.79 -12.07
C LYS A 14 -24.48 -44.60 -11.67
N TRP A 15 -24.88 -44.55 -10.39
CA TRP A 15 -26.05 -45.25 -9.90
C TRP A 15 -27.32 -44.76 -10.58
N LEU A 16 -27.52 -43.44 -10.68
CA LEU A 16 -28.69 -42.86 -11.36
C LEU A 16 -28.70 -43.22 -12.85
N HIS A 17 -27.55 -43.30 -13.52
CA HIS A 17 -27.49 -43.76 -14.90
C HIS A 17 -27.91 -45.21 -15.08
N ALA A 18 -27.48 -46.10 -14.19
CA ALA A 18 -27.77 -47.53 -14.30
C ALA A 18 -29.19 -47.90 -13.86
N ASN A 19 -29.79 -47.13 -12.95
CA ASN A 19 -31.04 -47.50 -12.28
C ASN A 19 -32.24 -46.61 -12.63
N THR A 20 -32.06 -45.55 -13.44
CA THR A 20 -33.17 -44.68 -13.84
C THR A 20 -33.18 -44.40 -15.34
N THR A 21 -34.38 -44.16 -15.88
CA THR A 21 -34.60 -43.71 -17.26
C THR A 21 -34.61 -42.18 -17.38
N GLU A 22 -34.24 -41.46 -16.31
CA GLU A 22 -34.24 -40.00 -16.31
C GLU A 22 -33.24 -39.46 -17.34
N GLN A 23 -33.72 -38.53 -18.17
CA GLN A 23 -32.87 -37.81 -19.11
C GLN A 23 -31.89 -36.90 -18.36
N CYS A 24 -30.64 -36.86 -18.83
CA CYS A 24 -29.66 -35.93 -18.33
C CYS A 24 -30.01 -34.52 -18.83
N ARG A 25 -30.06 -33.53 -17.93
CA ARG A 25 -30.26 -32.13 -18.33
C ARG A 25 -29.07 -31.71 -19.21
N TYR A 26 -29.34 -30.99 -20.30
CA TYR A 26 -28.35 -30.66 -21.34
C TYR A 26 -27.17 -29.80 -20.85
N ASP A 27 -27.24 -29.22 -19.65
CA ASP A 27 -26.20 -28.42 -18.99
C ASP A 27 -25.53 -29.14 -17.80
N THR A 28 -25.84 -30.42 -17.56
CA THR A 28 -25.34 -31.19 -16.41
C THR A 28 -23.81 -31.31 -16.39
N MET A 29 -23.18 -31.48 -17.56
CA MET A 29 -21.72 -31.48 -17.66
C MET A 29 -21.14 -30.09 -17.40
N ALA A 30 -21.78 -29.05 -17.92
CA ALA A 30 -21.33 -27.67 -17.74
C ALA A 30 -21.35 -27.26 -16.26
N VAL A 31 -22.36 -27.67 -15.48
CA VAL A 31 -22.39 -27.38 -14.02
C VAL A 31 -21.33 -28.17 -13.26
N ALA A 32 -21.08 -29.44 -13.62
CA ALA A 32 -20.02 -30.24 -13.01
C ALA A 32 -18.63 -29.59 -13.25
N ALA A 33 -18.38 -29.15 -14.49
CA ALA A 33 -17.14 -28.47 -14.86
C ALA A 33 -16.98 -27.12 -14.12
N ARG A 34 -18.04 -26.30 -14.06
CA ARG A 34 -18.02 -25.00 -13.36
C ARG A 34 -17.84 -25.13 -11.84
N ASN A 35 -18.10 -26.30 -11.27
CA ASN A 35 -17.91 -26.62 -9.86
C ASN A 35 -16.65 -27.47 -9.59
N GLY A 36 -15.84 -27.76 -10.61
CA GLY A 36 -14.52 -28.38 -10.44
C GLY A 36 -14.53 -29.92 -10.40
N HIS A 37 -15.59 -30.58 -10.88
CA HIS A 37 -15.72 -32.03 -10.81
C HIS A 37 -15.23 -32.71 -12.10
N GLY A 38 -13.91 -32.80 -12.28
CA GLY A 38 -13.28 -33.36 -13.48
C GLY A 38 -13.63 -34.82 -13.75
N ASP A 39 -13.69 -35.64 -12.70
CA ASP A 39 -14.11 -37.05 -12.73
C ASP A 39 -15.55 -37.24 -13.26
N VAL A 40 -16.48 -36.39 -12.82
CA VAL A 40 -17.86 -36.35 -13.30
C VAL A 40 -17.93 -35.87 -14.74
N VAL A 41 -17.16 -34.84 -15.12
CA VAL A 41 -17.10 -34.35 -16.50
C VAL A 41 -16.63 -35.45 -17.44
N ARG A 42 -15.51 -36.10 -17.11
CA ARG A 42 -14.95 -37.22 -17.89
C ARG A 42 -15.95 -38.37 -18.03
N TRP A 43 -16.65 -38.70 -16.96
CA TRP A 43 -17.66 -39.76 -17.00
C TRP A 43 -18.88 -39.37 -17.85
N LEU A 44 -19.40 -38.16 -17.70
CA LEU A 44 -20.55 -37.66 -18.48
C LEU A 44 -20.22 -37.59 -19.98
N GLN A 45 -18.97 -37.26 -20.34
CA GLN A 45 -18.52 -37.18 -21.73
C GLN A 45 -18.67 -38.51 -22.48
N HIS A 46 -18.37 -39.62 -21.83
CA HIS A 46 -18.41 -40.95 -22.46
C HIS A 46 -19.77 -41.63 -22.40
N ASN A 47 -20.62 -41.26 -21.43
CA ASN A 47 -21.86 -41.98 -21.14
C ASN A 47 -23.14 -41.18 -21.44
N ARG A 48 -23.04 -39.86 -21.66
CA ARG A 48 -24.19 -38.95 -21.79
C ARG A 48 -23.96 -37.86 -22.85
N PRO A 49 -23.95 -38.21 -24.16
CA PRO A 49 -23.70 -37.26 -25.24
C PRO A 49 -24.72 -36.11 -25.29
N GLU A 50 -25.93 -36.30 -24.79
CA GLU A 50 -26.95 -35.26 -24.69
C GLU A 50 -26.53 -34.07 -23.78
N SER A 51 -25.60 -34.31 -22.85
CA SER A 51 -25.09 -33.29 -21.93
C SER A 51 -24.05 -32.35 -22.57
N HIS A 52 -23.66 -32.61 -23.83
CA HIS A 52 -22.67 -31.79 -24.55
C HIS A 52 -23.25 -30.48 -25.09
N LYS A 53 -24.58 -30.38 -25.22
CA LYS A 53 -25.24 -29.28 -25.94
C LYS A 53 -24.99 -27.90 -25.30
N SER A 54 -24.73 -27.84 -23.99
CA SER A 54 -24.41 -26.59 -23.29
C SER A 54 -22.92 -26.23 -23.26
N MET A 55 -22.06 -27.05 -23.86
CA MET A 55 -20.61 -26.85 -23.76
C MET A 55 -20.13 -25.72 -24.65
N THR A 56 -19.34 -24.80 -24.07
CA THR A 56 -18.81 -23.61 -24.75
C THR A 56 -17.41 -23.29 -24.22
N HIS A 57 -16.64 -22.48 -24.94
CA HIS A 57 -15.31 -22.00 -24.49
C HIS A 57 -15.34 -21.37 -23.08
N ARG A 58 -16.46 -20.73 -22.72
CA ARG A 58 -16.66 -20.10 -21.40
C ARG A 58 -16.49 -21.08 -20.25
N ILE A 59 -16.72 -22.37 -20.45
CA ILE A 59 -16.60 -23.36 -19.39
C ILE A 59 -15.14 -23.59 -19.02
N MET A 60 -14.25 -23.67 -20.03
CA MET A 60 -12.82 -23.73 -19.78
C MET A 60 -12.31 -22.41 -19.18
N ASP A 61 -12.81 -21.26 -19.65
CA ASP A 61 -12.52 -19.96 -19.04
C ASP A 61 -12.89 -19.94 -17.54
N PHE A 62 -14.10 -20.37 -17.18
CA PHE A 62 -14.54 -20.45 -15.79
C PHE A 62 -13.74 -21.45 -14.95
N ALA A 63 -13.45 -22.63 -15.49
CA ALA A 63 -12.66 -23.65 -14.80
C ALA A 63 -11.25 -23.14 -14.51
N ALA A 64 -10.63 -22.46 -15.48
CA ALA A 64 -9.31 -21.88 -15.34
C ALA A 64 -9.28 -20.77 -14.27
N SER A 65 -10.22 -19.83 -14.32
CA SER A 65 -10.35 -18.75 -13.31
C SER A 65 -10.66 -19.26 -11.90
N ARG A 66 -11.14 -20.50 -11.75
CA ARG A 66 -11.39 -21.16 -10.46
C ARG A 66 -10.26 -22.10 -10.03
N GLY A 67 -9.23 -22.27 -10.85
CA GLY A 67 -8.09 -23.13 -10.54
C GLY A 67 -8.36 -24.61 -10.72
N PHE A 68 -9.44 -24.99 -11.40
CA PHE A 68 -9.82 -26.39 -11.61
C PHE A 68 -8.99 -27.03 -12.73
N LEU A 69 -7.71 -27.26 -12.47
CA LEU A 69 -6.75 -27.80 -13.44
C LEU A 69 -7.24 -29.11 -14.08
N GLU A 70 -7.78 -30.04 -13.28
CA GLU A 70 -8.30 -31.32 -13.81
C GLU A 70 -9.43 -31.09 -14.83
N VAL A 71 -10.34 -30.14 -14.56
CA VAL A 71 -11.40 -29.79 -15.51
C VAL A 71 -10.78 -29.15 -16.76
N VAL A 72 -9.81 -28.26 -16.62
CA VAL A 72 -9.11 -27.65 -17.78
C VAL A 72 -8.43 -28.72 -18.64
N GLN A 73 -7.79 -29.71 -18.02
CA GLN A 73 -7.15 -30.86 -18.70
C GLN A 73 -8.18 -31.70 -19.45
N VAL A 74 -9.24 -32.15 -18.78
CA VAL A 74 -10.32 -32.95 -19.39
C VAL A 74 -10.94 -32.21 -20.57
N LEU A 75 -11.25 -30.93 -20.40
CA LEU A 75 -11.85 -30.11 -21.46
C LEU A 75 -10.88 -29.88 -22.63
N HIS A 76 -9.57 -29.83 -22.39
CA HIS A 76 -8.56 -29.67 -23.43
C HIS A 76 -8.37 -30.95 -24.25
N GLU A 77 -8.26 -32.10 -23.58
CA GLU A 77 -8.01 -33.40 -24.21
C GLU A 77 -9.19 -33.88 -25.06
N GLU A 78 -10.41 -33.69 -24.56
CA GLU A 78 -11.60 -34.37 -25.08
C GLU A 78 -12.50 -33.45 -25.91
N ARG A 79 -12.17 -32.16 -26.01
CA ARG A 79 -13.05 -31.17 -26.66
C ARG A 79 -12.35 -30.16 -27.57
N LYS A 80 -13.16 -29.54 -28.45
CA LYS A 80 -12.68 -28.63 -29.52
C LYS A 80 -13.09 -27.17 -29.34
N GLU A 81 -13.95 -26.82 -28.38
CA GLU A 81 -14.39 -25.43 -28.19
C GLU A 81 -13.25 -24.49 -27.78
N GLY A 82 -12.22 -25.03 -27.13
CA GLY A 82 -11.08 -24.26 -26.66
C GLY A 82 -11.41 -23.33 -25.49
N CYS A 83 -10.61 -22.29 -25.32
CA CYS A 83 -10.83 -21.21 -24.37
C CYS A 83 -10.63 -19.85 -25.05
N THR A 84 -10.69 -18.78 -24.26
CA THR A 84 -10.28 -17.43 -24.68
C THR A 84 -9.12 -16.96 -23.81
N THR A 85 -8.64 -15.74 -24.03
CA THR A 85 -7.63 -15.14 -23.13
C THR A 85 -8.13 -15.04 -21.68
N ILE A 86 -9.45 -15.02 -21.46
CA ILE A 86 -10.07 -14.98 -20.13
C ILE A 86 -9.61 -16.15 -19.26
N ALA A 87 -9.34 -17.33 -19.84
CA ALA A 87 -8.86 -18.48 -19.07
C ALA A 87 -7.53 -18.18 -18.37
N MET A 88 -6.54 -17.67 -19.11
CA MET A 88 -5.23 -17.36 -18.54
C MET A 88 -5.28 -16.07 -17.70
N ASP A 89 -6.01 -15.05 -18.15
CA ASP A 89 -6.18 -13.80 -17.41
C ASP A 89 -6.80 -14.03 -16.03
N GLY A 90 -7.87 -14.83 -15.97
CA GLY A 90 -8.55 -15.16 -14.71
C GLY A 90 -7.74 -16.10 -13.83
N ALA A 91 -7.08 -17.11 -14.41
CA ALA A 91 -6.19 -17.98 -13.64
C ALA A 91 -5.02 -17.19 -13.01
N ALA A 92 -4.43 -16.26 -13.77
CA ALA A 92 -3.36 -15.40 -13.29
C ALA A 92 -3.86 -14.44 -12.18
N GLY A 93 -4.98 -13.78 -12.41
CA GLY A 93 -5.55 -12.83 -11.45
C GLY A 93 -5.95 -13.44 -10.10
N ILE A 94 -6.21 -14.75 -10.03
CA ILE A 94 -6.52 -15.46 -8.77
C ILE A 94 -5.30 -16.24 -8.23
N GLY A 95 -4.18 -16.26 -8.96
CA GLY A 95 -2.93 -16.87 -8.48
C GLY A 95 -2.79 -18.36 -8.78
N HIS A 96 -3.56 -18.90 -9.74
CA HIS A 96 -3.54 -20.30 -10.13
C HIS A 96 -2.38 -20.61 -11.10
N LEU A 97 -1.14 -20.53 -10.61
CA LEU A 97 0.08 -20.71 -11.42
C LEU A 97 0.09 -22.01 -12.24
N GLN A 98 -0.35 -23.14 -11.66
CA GLN A 98 -0.39 -24.43 -12.37
C GLN A 98 -1.32 -24.40 -13.60
N VAL A 99 -2.45 -23.68 -13.50
CA VAL A 99 -3.37 -23.51 -14.63
C VAL A 99 -2.75 -22.57 -15.67
N VAL A 100 -2.10 -21.48 -15.25
CA VAL A 100 -1.38 -20.57 -16.17
C VAL A 100 -0.32 -21.33 -16.97
N GLN A 101 0.52 -22.12 -16.30
CA GLN A 101 1.56 -22.95 -16.91
C GLN A 101 0.96 -23.98 -17.89
N TYR A 102 -0.12 -24.65 -17.47
CA TYR A 102 -0.79 -25.62 -18.33
C TYR A 102 -1.37 -24.97 -19.58
N LEU A 103 -2.09 -23.86 -19.44
CA LEU A 103 -2.66 -23.12 -20.56
C LEU A 103 -1.56 -22.63 -21.50
N HIS A 104 -0.45 -22.11 -20.99
CA HIS A 104 0.67 -21.68 -21.82
C HIS A 104 1.28 -22.82 -22.64
N ALA A 105 1.46 -24.00 -22.04
CA ALA A 105 2.07 -25.13 -22.73
C ALA A 105 1.15 -25.79 -23.78
N HIS A 106 -0.17 -25.71 -23.60
CA HIS A 106 -1.13 -26.49 -24.39
C HIS A 106 -2.09 -25.65 -25.25
N ARG A 107 -2.16 -24.34 -25.03
CA ARG A 107 -3.08 -23.42 -25.72
C ARG A 107 -2.31 -22.30 -26.42
N LYS A 108 -2.95 -21.68 -27.42
CA LYS A 108 -2.34 -20.63 -28.27
C LYS A 108 -3.01 -19.27 -28.10
N GLU A 109 -4.12 -19.22 -27.36
CA GLU A 109 -4.89 -18.01 -27.09
C GLU A 109 -4.07 -16.97 -26.31
N GLY A 110 -3.17 -17.43 -25.44
CA GLY A 110 -2.33 -16.56 -24.63
C GLY A 110 -3.12 -15.84 -23.53
N CYS A 111 -2.68 -14.64 -23.21
CA CYS A 111 -3.24 -13.76 -22.19
C CYS A 111 -3.20 -12.31 -22.67
N THR A 112 -3.88 -11.43 -21.95
CA THR A 112 -3.78 -9.98 -22.12
C THR A 112 -2.93 -9.38 -20.98
N PRO A 113 -2.57 -8.09 -21.04
CA PRO A 113 -1.94 -7.40 -19.90
C PRO A 113 -2.74 -7.51 -18.59
N ALA A 114 -4.05 -7.79 -18.67
CA ALA A 114 -4.89 -8.00 -17.50
C ALA A 114 -4.41 -9.16 -16.62
N ALA A 115 -3.82 -10.22 -17.20
CA ALA A 115 -3.24 -11.33 -16.43
C ALA A 115 -2.16 -10.82 -15.46
N PHE A 116 -1.23 -10.03 -15.98
CA PHE A 116 -0.12 -9.48 -15.20
C PHE A 116 -0.61 -8.42 -14.21
N ASP A 117 -1.44 -7.49 -14.67
CA ASP A 117 -1.97 -6.39 -13.85
C ASP A 117 -2.76 -6.91 -12.65
N THR A 118 -3.67 -7.87 -12.87
CA THR A 118 -4.50 -8.44 -11.80
C THR A 118 -3.70 -9.36 -10.87
N ALA A 119 -2.76 -10.15 -11.40
CA ALA A 119 -1.85 -10.94 -10.57
C ALA A 119 -1.02 -10.04 -9.64
N ALA A 120 -0.51 -8.91 -10.16
CA ALA A 120 0.24 -7.94 -9.38
C ALA A 120 -0.64 -7.24 -8.33
N ALA A 121 -1.83 -6.78 -8.73
CA ALA A 121 -2.77 -6.12 -7.84
C ALA A 121 -3.30 -7.02 -6.72
N ASN A 122 -3.29 -8.35 -6.90
CA ASN A 122 -3.71 -9.33 -5.89
C ASN A 122 -2.52 -10.00 -5.17
N GLY A 123 -1.28 -9.57 -5.44
CA GLY A 123 -0.11 -10.02 -4.69
C GLY A 123 0.41 -11.41 -5.08
N HIS A 124 0.04 -11.92 -6.26
CA HIS A 124 0.44 -13.24 -6.74
C HIS A 124 1.85 -13.23 -7.36
N LEU A 125 2.88 -13.01 -6.54
CA LEU A 125 4.27 -12.88 -6.98
C LEU A 125 4.72 -14.01 -7.91
N ALA A 126 4.48 -15.27 -7.55
CA ALA A 126 4.90 -16.41 -8.36
C ALA A 126 4.27 -16.41 -9.77
N VAL A 127 3.06 -15.87 -9.92
CA VAL A 127 2.43 -15.68 -11.23
C VAL A 127 3.06 -14.49 -11.96
N VAL A 128 3.32 -13.38 -11.28
CA VAL A 128 3.98 -12.19 -11.83
C VAL A 128 5.37 -12.52 -12.38
N GLU A 129 6.20 -13.21 -11.59
CA GLU A 129 7.53 -13.69 -11.99
C GLU A 129 7.46 -14.60 -13.22
N TRP A 130 6.53 -15.55 -13.19
CA TRP A 130 6.37 -16.50 -14.29
C TRP A 130 5.88 -15.82 -15.57
N LEU A 131 4.90 -14.90 -15.47
CA LEU A 131 4.42 -14.14 -16.62
C LEU A 131 5.52 -13.23 -17.17
N HIS A 132 6.34 -12.62 -16.32
CA HIS A 132 7.47 -11.79 -16.75
C HIS A 132 8.49 -12.58 -17.58
N GLU A 133 8.81 -13.81 -17.15
CA GLU A 133 9.83 -14.65 -17.79
C GLU A 133 9.36 -15.27 -19.12
N TYR A 134 8.10 -15.72 -19.18
CA TYR A 134 7.61 -16.57 -20.28
C TYR A 134 6.63 -15.90 -21.23
N ARG A 135 6.19 -14.66 -20.96
CA ARG A 135 5.18 -13.95 -21.75
C ARG A 135 5.70 -12.58 -22.18
N SER A 136 5.35 -12.19 -23.40
CA SER A 136 5.68 -10.87 -23.94
C SER A 136 4.67 -9.80 -23.55
N GLU A 137 3.49 -10.21 -23.10
CA GLU A 137 2.43 -9.32 -22.62
C GLU A 137 2.84 -8.72 -21.27
N SER A 138 3.53 -7.59 -21.32
CA SER A 138 3.94 -6.84 -20.13
C SER A 138 2.73 -6.28 -19.39
N GLY A 139 2.89 -6.05 -18.08
CA GLY A 139 1.94 -5.25 -17.31
C GLY A 139 1.80 -3.83 -17.82
N THR A 140 0.76 -3.16 -17.34
CA THR A 140 0.56 -1.71 -17.47
C THR A 140 0.85 -1.02 -16.14
N LYS A 141 0.69 0.30 -16.09
CA LYS A 141 0.76 1.06 -14.83
C LYS A 141 -0.23 0.55 -13.76
N ALA A 142 -1.28 -0.18 -14.16
CA ALA A 142 -2.21 -0.80 -13.23
C ALA A 142 -1.53 -1.87 -12.35
N ALA A 143 -0.53 -2.59 -12.85
CA ALA A 143 0.23 -3.57 -12.08
C ALA A 143 0.93 -2.92 -10.87
N SER A 144 1.77 -1.90 -11.11
CA SER A 144 2.52 -1.24 -10.03
C SER A 144 1.60 -0.41 -9.14
N PHE A 145 0.58 0.25 -9.70
CA PHE A 145 -0.43 0.96 -8.92
C PHE A 145 -1.18 0.01 -7.97
N GLY A 146 -1.72 -1.09 -8.49
CA GLY A 146 -2.50 -2.05 -7.72
C GLY A 146 -1.67 -2.75 -6.65
N ALA A 147 -0.47 -3.21 -7.01
CA ALA A 147 0.45 -3.83 -6.07
C ALA A 147 0.80 -2.89 -4.90
N ALA A 148 1.07 -1.61 -5.20
CA ALA A 148 1.38 -0.61 -4.19
C ALA A 148 0.17 -0.31 -3.29
N VAL A 149 -0.98 0.06 -3.87
CA VAL A 149 -2.17 0.48 -3.10
C VAL A 149 -2.75 -0.64 -2.22
N ASN A 150 -2.54 -1.90 -2.61
CA ASN A 150 -2.97 -3.08 -1.85
C ASN A 150 -1.88 -3.64 -0.91
N GLY A 151 -0.70 -3.00 -0.83
CA GLY A 151 0.34 -3.35 0.14
C GLY A 151 1.15 -4.59 -0.21
N HIS A 152 1.19 -5.00 -1.48
CA HIS A 152 1.91 -6.19 -1.94
C HIS A 152 3.41 -5.91 -2.14
N VAL A 153 4.13 -5.73 -1.03
CA VAL A 153 5.55 -5.32 -0.98
C VAL A 153 6.45 -6.14 -1.90
N GLU A 154 6.33 -7.47 -1.88
CA GLU A 154 7.21 -8.33 -2.67
C GLU A 154 6.96 -8.19 -4.18
N VAL A 155 5.71 -7.96 -4.58
CA VAL A 155 5.39 -7.62 -5.98
C VAL A 155 5.94 -6.23 -6.33
N VAL A 156 5.78 -5.24 -5.46
CA VAL A 156 6.34 -3.90 -5.69
C VAL A 156 7.87 -3.97 -5.85
N ARG A 157 8.56 -4.70 -4.97
CA ARG A 157 10.01 -4.93 -5.05
C ARG A 157 10.40 -5.60 -6.37
N PHE A 158 9.67 -6.64 -6.76
CA PHE A 158 9.90 -7.30 -8.05
C PHE A 158 9.76 -6.32 -9.22
N LEU A 159 8.70 -5.51 -9.24
CA LEU A 159 8.46 -4.52 -10.30
C LEU A 159 9.54 -3.42 -10.34
N LEU A 160 9.99 -2.94 -9.17
CA LEU A 160 11.05 -1.93 -9.08
C LEU A 160 12.40 -2.48 -9.57
N ASN A 161 12.68 -3.76 -9.35
CA ASN A 161 13.88 -4.43 -9.86
C ASN A 161 13.86 -4.63 -11.39
N HIS A 162 12.68 -4.54 -12.03
CA HIS A 162 12.49 -4.74 -13.48
C HIS A 162 11.88 -3.49 -14.14
N ARG A 163 12.23 -2.29 -13.66
CA ARG A 163 11.60 -1.00 -14.00
C ARG A 163 11.90 -0.44 -15.41
N ASP A 164 12.50 -1.21 -16.31
CA ASP A 164 12.96 -0.74 -17.63
C ASP A 164 11.82 -0.32 -18.59
N SER A 165 10.58 -0.70 -18.27
CA SER A 165 9.40 -0.54 -19.12
C SER A 165 8.66 0.80 -18.97
N GLY A 166 9.08 1.69 -18.07
CA GLY A 166 8.51 3.03 -17.85
C GLY A 166 7.10 3.07 -17.23
N TYR A 167 6.30 2.00 -17.35
CA TYR A 167 4.97 1.92 -16.76
C TYR A 167 5.00 1.81 -15.23
N VAL A 168 6.09 1.25 -14.68
CA VAL A 168 6.23 1.01 -13.24
C VAL A 168 6.19 2.34 -12.49
N ASP A 169 7.04 3.29 -12.88
CA ASP A 169 7.14 4.62 -12.27
C ASP A 169 5.83 5.41 -12.36
N GLU A 170 5.14 5.34 -13.52
CA GLU A 170 3.86 6.02 -13.68
C GLU A 170 2.81 5.47 -12.70
N GLY A 171 2.72 4.14 -12.56
CA GLY A 171 1.78 3.53 -11.62
C GLY A 171 2.14 3.79 -10.16
N ILE A 172 3.43 3.79 -9.80
CA ILE A 172 3.89 4.16 -8.46
C ILE A 172 3.57 5.62 -8.14
N ARG A 173 3.81 6.54 -9.08
CA ARG A 173 3.48 7.97 -8.93
C ARG A 173 1.98 8.18 -8.67
N LEU A 174 1.13 7.41 -9.34
CA LEU A 174 -0.33 7.43 -9.11
C LEU A 174 -0.73 6.80 -7.77
N ALA A 175 0.05 5.83 -7.26
CA ALA A 175 -0.23 5.15 -6.00
C ALA A 175 0.14 5.99 -4.77
N ILE A 176 1.25 6.74 -4.80
CA ILE A 176 1.78 7.50 -3.65
C ILE A 176 0.71 8.37 -2.97
N PRO A 177 -0.11 9.18 -3.66
CA PRO A 177 -1.22 9.92 -3.05
C PRO A 177 -2.16 9.06 -2.20
N ASN A 178 -2.52 7.86 -2.67
CA ASN A 178 -3.40 6.95 -1.95
C ASN A 178 -2.71 6.36 -0.71
N LEU A 179 -1.43 6.03 -0.82
CA LEU A 179 -0.63 5.52 0.29
C LEU A 179 -0.50 6.57 1.41
N LEU A 180 -0.23 7.82 1.04
CA LEU A 180 -0.13 8.95 1.98
C LEU A 180 -1.44 9.21 2.70
N VAL A 181 -2.56 9.20 1.98
CA VAL A 181 -3.90 9.41 2.56
C VAL A 181 -4.32 8.26 3.48
N LYS A 182 -3.93 7.02 3.15
CA LYS A 182 -4.20 5.84 4.00
C LYS A 182 -3.25 5.70 5.18
N GLY A 183 -2.11 6.39 5.17
CA GLY A 183 -1.10 6.26 6.23
C GLY A 183 -0.28 4.98 6.11
N ASP A 184 -0.03 4.53 4.88
CA ASP A 184 0.69 3.29 4.64
C ASP A 184 2.13 3.35 5.21
N SER A 185 2.43 2.46 6.15
CA SER A 185 3.74 2.38 6.81
C SER A 185 4.64 1.29 6.22
N VAL A 186 4.20 0.63 5.15
CA VAL A 186 4.83 -0.60 4.64
C VAL A 186 5.48 -0.38 3.28
N VAL A 187 4.71 0.12 2.31
CA VAL A 187 5.16 0.44 0.95
C VAL A 187 5.85 1.80 0.90
N LEU A 188 5.38 2.82 1.64
CA LEU A 188 6.02 4.15 1.62
C LEU A 188 7.53 4.12 1.97
N PRO A 189 8.01 3.40 3.00
CA PRO A 189 9.45 3.31 3.28
C PRO A 189 10.24 2.68 2.14
N LEU A 190 9.69 1.66 1.48
CA LEU A 190 10.31 1.04 0.31
C LEU A 190 10.45 2.06 -0.83
N LEU A 191 9.36 2.75 -1.17
CA LEU A 191 9.38 3.75 -2.25
C LEU A 191 10.29 4.94 -1.93
N LEU A 192 10.35 5.38 -0.68
CA LEU A 192 11.22 6.48 -0.27
C LEU A 192 12.70 6.10 -0.40
N THR A 193 13.03 4.81 -0.21
CA THR A 193 14.39 4.29 -0.35
C THR A 193 14.78 4.11 -1.81
N ASP A 194 13.90 3.48 -2.61
CA ASP A 194 14.25 3.01 -3.95
C ASP A 194 13.95 4.03 -5.06
N CYS A 195 12.98 4.92 -4.85
CA CYS A 195 12.51 5.90 -5.85
C CYS A 195 11.95 7.20 -5.20
N PRO A 196 12.74 7.93 -4.38
CA PRO A 196 12.30 9.16 -3.72
C PRO A 196 11.85 10.28 -4.67
N GLU A 197 12.31 10.25 -5.92
CA GLU A 197 11.97 11.19 -6.99
C GLU A 197 10.53 11.08 -7.49
N LEU A 198 9.84 9.96 -7.21
CA LEU A 198 8.45 9.75 -7.63
C LEU A 198 7.45 10.42 -6.68
N PHE A 199 7.89 10.88 -5.50
CA PHE A 199 7.02 11.55 -4.54
C PHE A 199 6.65 12.96 -5.03
N PRO A 200 5.34 13.27 -5.11
CA PRO A 200 4.90 14.60 -5.52
C PRO A 200 5.29 15.66 -4.50
N LEU A 201 5.35 16.91 -4.96
CA LEU A 201 5.34 18.07 -4.08
C LEU A 201 4.09 18.01 -3.19
N PHE A 202 4.22 18.38 -1.91
CA PHE A 202 3.16 18.32 -0.91
C PHE A 202 2.82 16.93 -0.35
N SER A 203 3.71 15.94 -0.51
CA SER A 203 3.49 14.59 0.04
C SER A 203 3.31 14.59 1.55
N MET A 204 4.12 15.39 2.27
CA MET A 204 4.05 15.50 3.72
C MET A 204 2.75 16.20 4.13
N ALA A 205 2.34 17.23 3.41
CA ALA A 205 1.08 17.92 3.63
C ALA A 205 -0.15 17.00 3.45
N MET A 206 -0.13 16.10 2.47
CA MET A 206 -1.20 15.11 2.28
C MET A 206 -1.31 14.16 3.47
N ALA A 207 -0.18 13.66 3.97
CA ALA A 207 -0.16 12.82 5.16
C ALA A 207 -0.64 13.59 6.41
N ALA A 208 -0.28 14.87 6.52
CA ALA A 208 -0.66 15.72 7.64
C ALA A 208 -2.17 15.97 7.70
N GLU A 209 -2.79 16.21 6.54
CA GLU A 209 -4.24 16.41 6.41
C GLU A 209 -5.06 15.17 6.81
N ASN A 210 -4.43 13.99 6.84
CA ASN A 210 -5.05 12.72 7.21
C ASN A 210 -4.57 12.16 8.55
N GLY A 211 -3.72 12.88 9.28
CA GLY A 211 -3.37 12.52 10.66
C GLY A 211 -2.24 11.50 10.82
N HIS A 212 -1.48 11.22 9.77
CA HIS A 212 -0.50 10.12 9.76
C HIS A 212 0.87 10.56 10.28
N LEU A 213 1.02 10.71 11.60
CA LEU A 213 2.27 11.16 12.24
C LEU A 213 3.48 10.28 11.88
N ASP A 214 3.30 8.97 11.75
CA ASP A 214 4.41 8.06 11.41
C ASP A 214 4.93 8.30 9.99
N VAL A 215 4.02 8.60 9.05
CA VAL A 215 4.37 9.01 7.68
C VAL A 215 5.01 10.39 7.66
N ILE A 216 4.56 11.31 8.52
CA ILE A 216 5.22 12.62 8.70
C ILE A 216 6.67 12.44 9.14
N LYS A 217 6.93 11.61 10.15
CA LYS A 217 8.28 11.30 10.62
C LYS A 217 9.14 10.66 9.53
N LEU A 218 8.55 9.76 8.73
CA LEU A 218 9.22 9.10 7.61
C LEU A 218 9.65 10.10 6.52
N LEU A 219 8.75 11.01 6.14
CA LEU A 219 9.00 11.95 5.04
C LEU A 219 9.89 13.11 5.46
N HIS A 220 9.77 13.59 6.70
CA HIS A 220 10.37 14.82 7.20
C HIS A 220 11.85 15.03 6.79
N PRO A 221 12.76 14.04 6.89
CA PRO A 221 14.17 14.24 6.57
C PRO A 221 14.48 14.57 5.11
N THR A 222 13.53 14.32 4.20
CA THR A 222 13.78 14.35 2.74
C THR A 222 12.95 15.37 1.99
N ARG A 223 12.01 16.06 2.67
CA ARG A 223 11.05 16.95 2.01
C ARG A 223 11.51 18.40 1.98
N PRO A 224 11.15 19.15 0.93
CA PRO A 224 11.48 20.57 0.85
C PRO A 224 10.71 21.36 1.90
N ARG A 225 11.29 22.51 2.29
CA ARG A 225 10.74 23.40 3.31
C ARG A 225 9.28 23.78 3.08
N GLU A 226 8.91 24.03 1.83
CA GLU A 226 7.54 24.39 1.43
C GLU A 226 6.52 23.29 1.77
N ASP A 227 6.90 22.01 1.66
CA ASP A 227 6.03 20.88 2.02
C ASP A 227 5.87 20.76 3.55
N ILE A 228 6.94 21.01 4.31
CA ILE A 228 6.92 21.03 5.78
C ILE A 228 6.00 22.15 6.30
N GLU A 229 6.07 23.34 5.71
CA GLU A 229 5.23 24.48 6.07
C GLU A 229 3.75 24.23 5.74
N GLU A 230 3.46 23.69 4.57
CA GLU A 230 2.09 23.29 4.19
C GLU A 230 1.57 22.15 5.08
N ALA A 231 2.43 21.21 5.49
CA ALA A 231 2.07 20.15 6.42
C ALA A 231 1.67 20.68 7.80
N LEU A 232 2.35 21.71 8.31
CA LEU A 232 1.93 22.37 9.55
C LEU A 232 0.54 22.98 9.40
N VAL A 233 0.30 23.73 8.32
CA VAL A 233 -0.96 24.42 8.05
C VAL A 233 -2.13 23.44 7.91
N ARG A 234 -1.94 22.30 7.22
CA ARG A 234 -2.97 21.27 7.08
C ARG A 234 -3.17 20.44 8.34
N GLY A 235 -2.08 20.06 9.01
CA GLY A 235 -2.10 19.30 10.25
C GLY A 235 -2.80 20.05 11.39
N ALA A 236 -2.66 21.39 11.43
CA ALA A 236 -3.27 22.25 12.44
C ALA A 236 -4.80 22.12 12.54
N LYS A 237 -5.47 21.66 11.47
CA LYS A 237 -6.93 21.50 11.46
C LYS A 237 -7.42 20.58 12.58
N ASN A 238 -6.89 19.36 12.67
CA ASN A 238 -7.41 18.31 13.57
C ASN A 238 -6.32 17.48 14.28
N TYR A 239 -5.03 17.68 14.00
CA TYR A 239 -3.99 16.72 14.43
C TYR A 239 -2.90 17.38 15.28
N PRO A 240 -3.15 17.58 16.59
CA PRO A 240 -2.21 18.25 17.49
C PRO A 240 -0.85 17.55 17.55
N ALA A 241 -0.80 16.22 17.52
CA ALA A 241 0.47 15.48 17.58
C ALA A 241 1.40 15.76 16.40
N ILE A 242 0.84 16.07 15.21
CA ILE A 242 1.64 16.49 14.06
C ILE A 242 2.15 17.92 14.26
N VAL A 243 1.29 18.82 14.73
CA VAL A 243 1.69 20.21 15.04
C VAL A 243 2.81 20.23 16.07
N ASP A 244 2.67 19.44 17.14
CA ASP A 244 3.66 19.32 18.21
C ASP A 244 5.01 18.86 17.66
N TYR A 245 5.01 17.76 16.91
CA TYR A 245 6.21 17.24 16.27
C TYR A 245 6.88 18.28 15.36
N LEU A 246 6.13 18.99 14.53
CA LEU A 246 6.69 19.98 13.61
C LEU A 246 7.24 21.20 14.35
N LEU A 247 6.53 21.74 15.34
CA LEU A 247 7.01 22.89 16.13
C LEU A 247 8.24 22.56 16.97
N GLU A 248 8.40 21.29 17.37
CA GLU A 248 9.58 20.81 18.11
C GLU A 248 10.82 20.68 17.22
N ASN A 249 10.64 20.39 15.92
CA ASN A 249 11.75 20.10 15.00
C ASN A 249 12.07 21.25 14.03
N ASP A 250 11.16 22.20 13.85
CA ASP A 250 11.27 23.27 12.85
C ASP A 250 10.93 24.65 13.40
N LYS A 251 11.60 25.68 12.86
CA LYS A 251 11.25 27.08 13.09
C LYS A 251 10.38 27.60 11.97
N PHE A 252 9.19 28.13 12.27
CA PHE A 252 8.26 28.64 11.26
C PHE A 252 8.21 30.17 11.22
N SER A 253 7.97 30.73 10.04
CA SER A 253 7.75 32.16 9.89
C SER A 253 6.38 32.57 10.44
N THR A 254 6.25 33.82 10.88
CA THR A 254 4.98 34.35 11.40
C THR A 254 3.81 34.22 10.42
N PRO A 255 3.95 34.45 9.09
CA PRO A 255 2.87 34.22 8.14
C PRO A 255 2.36 32.77 8.14
N VAL A 256 3.27 31.79 8.18
CA VAL A 256 2.91 30.36 8.19
C VAL A 256 2.19 30.00 9.50
N LEU A 257 2.71 30.46 10.64
CA LEU A 257 2.08 30.24 11.94
C LEU A 257 0.67 30.84 12.00
N LYS A 258 0.48 32.06 11.47
CA LYS A 258 -0.86 32.68 11.36
C LYS A 258 -1.80 31.87 10.48
N SER A 259 -1.34 31.39 9.33
CA SER A 259 -2.15 30.52 8.47
C SER A 259 -2.55 29.22 9.16
N ALA A 260 -1.65 28.62 9.93
CA ALA A 260 -1.94 27.44 10.74
C ALA A 260 -2.96 27.73 11.85
N VAL A 261 -2.86 28.90 12.51
CA VAL A 261 -3.85 29.37 13.50
C VAL A 261 -5.24 29.48 12.87
N ASP A 262 -5.34 30.09 11.69
CA ASP A 262 -6.62 30.31 11.00
C ASP A 262 -7.32 29.00 10.64
N ARG A 263 -6.54 27.92 10.44
CA ARG A 263 -7.07 26.58 10.16
C ARG A 263 -7.34 25.74 11.41
N ALA A 264 -6.81 26.12 12.57
CA ALA A 264 -6.91 25.34 13.79
C ALA A 264 -8.35 25.25 14.29
N ARG A 265 -8.89 24.03 14.42
CA ARG A 265 -10.25 23.83 14.97
C ARG A 265 -10.27 23.59 16.47
N THR A 266 -9.11 23.29 17.07
CA THR A 266 -9.02 23.05 18.51
C THR A 266 -8.35 24.23 19.20
N LEU A 267 -8.87 24.60 20.37
CA LEU A 267 -8.32 25.69 21.18
C LEU A 267 -6.87 25.40 21.58
N ALA A 268 -6.55 24.14 21.90
CA ALA A 268 -5.20 23.71 22.26
C ALA A 268 -4.18 24.00 21.14
N VAL A 269 -4.49 23.61 19.90
CA VAL A 269 -3.61 23.88 18.75
C VAL A 269 -3.50 25.39 18.49
N SER A 270 -4.62 26.11 18.53
CA SER A 270 -4.63 27.56 18.31
C SER A 270 -3.78 28.30 19.34
N VAL A 271 -3.92 28.01 20.63
CA VAL A 271 -3.13 28.64 21.70
C VAL A 271 -1.64 28.32 21.54
N LYS A 272 -1.29 27.06 21.25
CA LYS A 272 0.10 26.66 21.07
C LYS A 272 0.75 27.42 19.90
N LEU A 273 0.08 27.48 18.74
CA LEU A 273 0.59 28.24 17.60
C LEU A 273 0.75 29.74 17.90
N HIS A 274 -0.18 30.34 18.66
CA HIS A 274 -0.06 31.74 19.09
C HIS A 274 1.15 32.00 19.99
N GLN A 275 1.53 31.07 20.86
CA GLN A 275 2.73 31.19 21.70
C GLN A 275 4.01 31.30 20.86
N HIS A 276 4.05 30.68 19.68
CA HIS A 276 5.17 30.78 18.74
C HIS A 276 5.13 32.03 17.84
N ILE A 277 4.01 32.78 17.81
CA ILE A 277 3.88 34.04 17.06
C ILE A 277 4.40 35.22 17.87
N LEU A 278 4.10 35.24 19.17
CA LEU A 278 4.58 36.30 20.05
C LEU A 278 6.08 36.09 20.27
N PRO A 279 6.94 37.10 20.01
CA PRO A 279 8.33 36.99 20.41
C PRO A 279 8.38 36.81 21.93
N GLU A 280 9.47 36.24 22.46
CA GLU A 280 9.77 36.14 23.90
C GLU A 280 9.80 37.53 24.57
N ALA A 281 8.64 38.18 24.71
CA ALA A 281 8.46 39.44 25.42
C ALA A 281 8.22 39.10 26.89
N ASN A 282 9.22 38.48 27.53
CA ASN A 282 9.22 38.32 29.00
C ASN A 282 10.63 38.11 29.59
N THR A 283 11.62 38.86 29.09
CA THR A 283 12.84 39.16 29.85
C THR A 283 13.19 40.65 29.81
N VAL A 284 12.23 41.52 30.14
CA VAL A 284 12.57 42.86 30.64
C VAL A 284 11.95 43.03 32.01
N ASN A 285 12.83 42.90 33.00
CA ASN A 285 12.66 43.13 34.42
C ASN A 285 11.85 44.43 34.67
N VAL A 286 10.62 44.29 35.16
CA VAL A 286 9.84 45.40 35.70
C VAL A 286 10.19 45.52 37.19
N PHE A 287 11.31 46.18 37.51
CA PHE A 287 11.51 46.77 38.83
C PHE A 287 12.44 47.99 38.73
N GLY A 288 11.88 49.16 39.07
CA GLY A 288 12.63 50.18 39.81
C GLY A 288 13.20 51.36 39.03
N LEU A 289 12.35 52.39 38.90
CA LEU A 289 12.65 53.80 39.20
C LEU A 289 13.95 54.42 38.65
N ALA A 290 13.77 55.34 37.71
CA ALA A 290 14.77 56.34 37.34
C ALA A 290 15.10 57.29 38.51
N PRO A 291 16.33 57.83 38.56
CA PRO A 291 16.57 59.15 39.13
C PRO A 291 17.21 60.11 38.12
N SER A 292 16.77 61.37 38.15
CA SER A 292 17.33 62.51 37.44
C SER A 292 18.44 63.19 38.29
N PRO A 293 19.16 64.26 37.86
CA PRO A 293 20.63 64.28 37.89
C PRO A 293 21.31 65.15 38.98
N LYS A 294 22.53 64.69 39.34
CA LYS A 294 23.76 65.28 39.98
C LYS A 294 23.72 66.68 40.65
N PRO A 295 24.56 66.90 41.70
CA PRO A 295 25.88 67.50 41.45
C PRO A 295 27.07 67.00 42.31
N CYS A 296 28.28 67.32 41.81
CA CYS A 296 29.64 67.13 42.30
C CYS A 296 29.94 67.24 43.81
N SER A 297 30.87 66.41 44.33
CA SER A 297 32.10 66.88 45.03
C SER A 297 33.12 65.78 45.37
N ARG A 298 34.36 66.02 44.91
CA ARG A 298 35.71 65.78 45.48
C ARG A 298 36.10 64.56 46.36
N ALA A 299 37.34 64.10 46.04
CA ALA A 299 38.45 63.60 46.90
C ALA A 299 38.43 62.10 47.31
N ARG A 300 39.32 61.25 46.76
CA ARG A 300 40.76 60.99 47.05
C ARG A 300 41.06 60.09 48.27
N ARG A 301 41.74 58.96 47.96
CA ARG A 301 42.91 58.31 48.62
C ARG A 301 42.73 57.10 49.58
N LYS A 302 43.47 56.03 49.19
CA LYS A 302 44.40 55.14 49.95
C LYS A 302 43.79 54.17 50.97
N ALA A 303 43.86 52.84 50.74
CA ALA A 303 44.99 51.91 50.96
C ALA A 303 45.15 51.42 52.41
N LYS A 304 44.99 50.10 52.66
CA LYS A 304 45.99 49.17 53.27
C LYS A 304 45.36 47.80 53.63
N LYS A 305 46.08 46.76 53.18
CA LYS A 305 46.20 45.33 53.56
C LYS A 305 46.48 45.12 55.09
N PRO A 306 46.76 43.89 55.64
CA PRO A 306 46.64 42.47 55.16
C PRO A 306 46.29 41.40 56.26
N MET A 307 46.50 40.10 55.93
CA MET A 307 47.00 38.95 56.76
C MET A 307 45.98 38.24 57.69
N LEU A 308 45.95 36.91 57.94
CA LEU A 308 46.83 35.71 57.85
C LEU A 308 45.90 34.45 57.73
N LEU A 309 46.15 33.43 56.90
CA LEU A 309 46.99 32.21 57.05
C LEU A 309 46.39 31.03 57.88
N ALA A 310 46.43 29.83 57.25
CA ALA A 310 46.47 28.45 57.79
C ALA A 310 45.18 27.88 58.44
N ARG A 311 44.81 26.58 58.38
CA ARG A 311 45.40 25.28 57.94
C ARG A 311 44.24 24.26 57.87
N ARG A 312 44.03 23.54 56.77
CA ARG A 312 44.17 22.07 56.57
C ARG A 312 43.98 21.13 57.79
N GLN A 313 43.00 20.21 57.67
CA GLN A 313 43.06 18.72 57.77
C GLN A 313 41.62 18.20 58.02
N GLN A 314 40.92 17.53 57.10
CA GLN A 314 41.04 16.13 56.65
C GLN A 314 41.24 15.10 57.77
N PHE A 315 40.16 14.37 58.07
CA PHE A 315 40.17 13.01 58.60
C PHE A 315 39.27 12.15 57.69
N ALA A 316 39.82 11.07 57.16
CA ALA A 316 39.11 9.95 56.56
C ALA A 316 39.41 8.71 57.41
N CYS A 317 38.41 7.87 57.64
CA CYS A 317 38.52 6.59 58.35
C CYS A 317 38.63 5.43 57.36
N THR A 318 39.50 4.49 57.76
CA THR A 318 39.69 3.07 57.38
C THR A 318 40.03 2.74 55.94
#